data_AF-A0A972ZS92-F1
#
_entry.id   AF-A0A972ZS92-F1
#
_cell.length_a   1.000
_cell.length_b   1.000
_cell.length_c   1.000
_cell.angle_alpha   90.00
_cell.angle_beta   90.00
_cell.angle_gamma   90.00
#
_symmetry.space_group_name_H-M   'P 1'
#
loop_
_entity.id
_entity.type
_entity.pdbx_description
1 polymer ?
#
loop_
_entity_poly.entity_id
_entity_poly.type
_entity_poly.pdbx_seq_one_letter_code
_entity_poly.pdbx_strand_id
1 'polypeptide(L)'
;DYYMKVHPDFCAIFTSNPEEYAGVNRTQDALRDRMVTMDLDHFDYETELQITRAKSKLSLKDTEIIVKIVRGLRESGKTEFDPTIRGSIMIAKTLATLNTTPSKSKEVFRKICQDILTSETSRIGSKTNQERVKIIVDELIEQYMISQKNVLLTHQ
;
A
#
# COMPACT_ATOMS: atom_id res chain seq x y z
N ASP A 1 -24.67 -10.89 -41.41
CA ASP A 1 -24.99 -9.93 -40.33
C ASP A 1 -24.53 -10.45 -38.98
N TYR A 2 -23.48 -9.86 -38.42
CA TYR A 2 -22.83 -10.28 -37.15
C TYR A 2 -22.99 -9.24 -36.02
N TYR A 3 -24.06 -8.45 -36.04
CA TYR A 3 -24.34 -7.48 -34.97
C TYR A 3 -25.39 -8.04 -34.02
N MET A 4 -25.00 -8.24 -32.76
CA MET A 4 -25.89 -8.64 -31.67
C MET A 4 -26.29 -7.40 -30.86
N LYS A 5 -27.58 -7.18 -30.65
CA LYS A 5 -28.05 -6.13 -29.74
C LYS A 5 -27.65 -6.49 -28.31
N VAL A 6 -27.00 -5.56 -27.64
CA VAL A 6 -26.71 -5.66 -26.19
C VAL A 6 -27.93 -5.28 -25.37
N HIS A 7 -27.97 -5.75 -24.12
CA HIS A 7 -29.03 -5.43 -23.17
C HIS A 7 -29.07 -3.90 -22.89
N PRO A 8 -30.24 -3.28 -22.74
CA PRO A 8 -30.35 -1.84 -22.45
C PRO A 8 -29.57 -1.37 -21.21
N ASP A 9 -29.49 -2.21 -20.17
CA ASP A 9 -28.76 -1.92 -18.92
C ASP A 9 -27.28 -2.37 -18.94
N PHE A 10 -26.75 -2.74 -20.10
CA PHE A 10 -25.35 -3.15 -20.20
C PHE A 10 -24.42 -2.00 -19.83
N CYS A 11 -23.56 -2.22 -18.84
CA CYS A 11 -22.50 -1.31 -18.43
C CYS A 11 -21.16 -2.05 -18.41
N ALA A 12 -20.13 -1.45 -18.99
CA ALA A 12 -18.77 -1.97 -18.98
C ALA A 12 -17.88 -1.06 -18.11
N ILE A 13 -17.14 -1.67 -17.18
CA ILE A 13 -16.13 -0.99 -16.37
C ILE A 13 -14.77 -1.51 -16.82
N PHE A 14 -13.94 -0.60 -17.32
CA PHE A 14 -12.56 -0.88 -17.68
C PHE A 14 -11.64 -0.33 -16.60
N THR A 15 -10.62 -1.11 -16.22
CA THR A 15 -9.60 -0.69 -15.28
C THR A 15 -8.24 -0.76 -15.96
N SER A 16 -7.42 0.27 -15.81
CA SER A 16 -6.05 0.31 -16.36
C SER A 16 -5.08 0.83 -15.31
N ASN A 17 -3.85 0.32 -15.30
CA ASN A 17 -2.73 0.87 -14.55
C ASN A 17 -1.83 1.69 -15.50
N PRO A 18 -1.92 3.04 -15.55
CA PRO A 18 -1.26 3.84 -16.57
C PRO A 18 0.27 3.68 -16.59
N GLU A 19 0.89 3.45 -15.43
CA GLU A 19 2.35 3.28 -15.30
C GLU A 19 2.88 2.01 -15.99
N GLU A 20 2.06 0.99 -16.19
CA GLU A 20 2.47 -0.23 -16.90
C GLU A 20 2.50 -0.07 -18.42
N TYR A 21 1.88 0.99 -18.95
CA TYR A 21 1.75 1.21 -20.40
C TYR A 21 2.60 2.37 -20.94
N ALA A 22 3.39 3.02 -20.09
CA ALA A 22 4.30 4.09 -20.49
C ALA A 22 5.37 3.55 -21.47
N GLY A 23 5.14 3.75 -22.78
CA GLY A 23 6.12 3.50 -23.85
C GLY A 23 5.81 2.36 -24.83
N VAL A 24 4.75 1.57 -24.64
CA VAL A 24 4.47 0.39 -25.51
C VAL A 24 3.27 0.54 -26.44
N ASN A 25 2.30 1.40 -26.13
CA ASN A 25 1.23 1.78 -27.06
C ASN A 25 0.85 3.23 -26.81
N ARG A 26 1.16 4.14 -27.75
CA ARG A 26 0.43 5.40 -27.84
C ARG A 26 -1.04 5.02 -27.95
N THR A 27 -1.82 5.43 -26.96
CA THR A 27 -3.22 5.04 -26.81
C THR A 27 -3.98 5.23 -28.11
N GLN A 28 -4.80 4.24 -28.45
CA GLN A 28 -5.90 4.36 -29.40
C GLN A 28 -6.82 5.49 -28.90
N ASP A 29 -6.55 6.73 -29.32
CA ASP A 29 -7.26 7.95 -28.85
C ASP A 29 -8.79 7.79 -28.94
N ALA A 30 -9.26 7.12 -30.00
CA ALA A 30 -10.67 6.90 -30.25
C ALA A 30 -11.43 6.12 -29.14
N LEU A 31 -10.79 5.25 -28.37
CA LEU A 31 -11.47 4.51 -27.29
C LEU A 31 -11.60 5.37 -26.03
N ARG A 32 -10.57 6.14 -25.69
CA ARG A 32 -10.59 7.04 -24.53
C ARG A 32 -11.65 8.13 -24.69
N ASP A 33 -11.82 8.67 -25.92
CA ASP A 33 -12.86 9.65 -26.24
C ASP A 33 -14.29 9.14 -26.01
N ARG A 34 -14.48 7.81 -25.93
CA ARG A 34 -15.78 7.15 -25.73
C ARG A 34 -16.01 6.69 -24.29
N MET A 35 -15.04 6.89 -23.40
CA MET A 35 -15.09 6.43 -22.00
C MET A 35 -15.12 7.61 -21.03
N VAL A 36 -16.00 7.54 -20.02
CA VAL A 36 -15.86 8.39 -18.83
C VAL A 36 -14.69 7.85 -18.02
N THR A 37 -13.62 8.63 -17.90
CA THR A 37 -12.40 8.24 -17.18
C THR A 37 -12.40 8.84 -15.77
N MET A 38 -12.13 8.00 -14.76
CA MET A 38 -11.93 8.42 -13.39
C MET A 38 -10.51 8.06 -12.98
N ASP A 39 -9.70 9.06 -12.66
CA ASP A 39 -8.37 8.84 -12.11
C ASP A 39 -8.50 8.43 -10.65
N LEU A 40 -7.85 7.32 -10.29
CA LEU A 40 -7.81 6.80 -8.93
C LEU A 40 -6.45 7.09 -8.33
N ASP A 41 -6.46 7.76 -7.18
CA ASP A 41 -5.28 7.98 -6.35
C ASP A 41 -5.38 7.12 -5.07
N HIS A 42 -4.37 7.22 -4.23
CA HIS A 42 -4.37 6.65 -2.90
C HIS A 42 -5.50 7.21 -2.03
N PHE A 43 -6.01 6.35 -1.16
CA PHE A 43 -7.01 6.76 -0.18
C PHE A 43 -6.43 7.73 0.85
N ASP A 44 -7.33 8.53 1.45
CA ASP A 44 -7.00 9.29 2.65
C ASP A 44 -6.62 8.36 3.82
N TYR A 45 -5.98 8.94 4.84
CA TYR A 45 -5.46 8.19 5.99
C TYR A 45 -6.53 7.36 6.70
N GLU A 46 -7.72 7.93 6.94
CA GLU A 46 -8.78 7.28 7.70
C GLU A 46 -9.34 6.09 6.91
N THR A 47 -9.53 6.25 5.61
CA THR A 47 -9.96 5.17 4.72
C THR A 47 -8.92 4.04 4.67
N GLU A 48 -7.62 4.34 4.53
CA GLU A 48 -6.57 3.32 4.57
C GLU A 48 -6.54 2.58 5.91
N LEU A 49 -6.72 3.30 7.03
CA LEU A 49 -6.77 2.76 8.38
C LEU A 49 -7.95 1.79 8.56
N GLN A 50 -9.16 2.20 8.21
CA GLN A 50 -10.35 1.36 8.37
C GLN A 50 -10.34 0.14 7.45
N ILE A 51 -9.88 0.29 6.20
CA ILE A 51 -9.73 -0.85 5.28
C ILE A 51 -8.73 -1.85 5.84
N THR A 52 -7.54 -1.39 6.25
CA THR A 52 -6.48 -2.28 6.77
C THR A 52 -6.96 -3.02 8.01
N ARG A 53 -7.62 -2.31 8.94
CA ARG A 53 -8.20 -2.89 10.15
C ARG A 53 -9.28 -3.91 9.82
N ALA A 54 -10.23 -3.57 8.95
CA ALA A 54 -11.32 -4.46 8.57
C ALA A 54 -10.81 -5.75 7.89
N LYS A 55 -9.75 -5.65 7.09
CA LYS A 55 -9.17 -6.79 6.37
C LYS A 55 -8.26 -7.67 7.22
N SER A 56 -7.71 -7.17 8.33
CA SER A 56 -6.76 -7.89 9.19
C SER A 56 -7.29 -8.27 10.57
N LYS A 57 -8.30 -7.54 11.07
CA LYS A 57 -8.85 -7.63 12.43
C LYS A 57 -7.83 -7.30 13.54
N LEU A 58 -6.73 -6.60 13.22
CA LEU A 58 -5.82 -6.07 14.23
C LEU A 58 -6.47 -4.95 15.05
N SER A 59 -5.87 -4.62 16.19
CA SER A 59 -6.28 -3.46 16.98
C SER A 59 -6.10 -2.17 16.18
N LEU A 60 -6.87 -1.13 16.51
CA LEU A 60 -6.72 0.19 15.89
C LEU A 60 -5.27 0.68 16.03
N LYS A 61 -4.74 0.60 17.25
CA LYS A 61 -3.36 1.00 17.59
C LYS A 61 -2.31 0.31 16.72
N ASP A 62 -2.40 -1.00 16.55
CA ASP A 62 -1.43 -1.74 15.74
C ASP A 62 -1.60 -1.42 14.24
N THR A 63 -2.84 -1.22 13.80
CA THR A 63 -3.13 -0.86 12.40
C THR A 63 -2.58 0.53 12.06
N GLU A 64 -2.71 1.50 12.96
CA GLU A 64 -2.17 2.84 12.77
C GLU A 64 -0.66 2.84 12.51
N ILE A 65 0.09 2.03 13.26
CA ILE A 65 1.55 1.91 13.09
C ILE A 65 1.87 1.46 11.67
N ILE A 66 1.17 0.43 11.19
CA ILE A 66 1.38 -0.14 9.86
C ILE A 66 1.08 0.90 8.77
N VAL A 67 -0.08 1.56 8.85
CA VAL A 67 -0.49 2.56 7.85
C VAL A 67 0.45 3.75 7.85
N LYS A 68 0.87 4.23 9.04
CA LYS A 68 1.84 5.35 9.16
C LYS A 68 3.19 5.01 8.53
N ILE A 69 3.68 3.78 8.68
CA ILE A 69 4.94 3.34 8.04
C ILE A 69 4.78 3.29 6.52
N VAL A 70 3.69 2.69 6.01
CA VAL A 70 3.44 2.55 4.57
C VAL A 70 3.30 3.92 3.91
N ARG A 71 2.53 4.83 4.53
CA ARG A 71 2.37 6.21 4.06
C ARG A 71 3.67 7.01 4.17
N GLY A 72 4.40 6.88 5.27
CA GLY A 72 5.70 7.54 5.43
C GLY A 72 6.72 7.09 4.38
N LEU A 73 6.70 5.81 4.00
CA LEU A 73 7.54 5.33 2.90
C LEU A 73 7.12 5.92 1.55
N ARG A 74 5.82 6.00 1.27
CA ARG A 74 5.27 6.66 0.07
C ARG A 74 5.67 8.14 0.01
N GLU A 75 5.42 8.88 1.08
CA GLU A 75 5.72 10.31 1.22
C GLU A 75 7.23 10.62 1.15
N SER A 76 8.10 9.61 1.35
CA SER A 76 9.55 9.79 1.20
C SER A 76 9.96 10.11 -0.24
N GLY A 77 9.16 9.73 -1.25
CA GLY A 77 9.50 9.89 -2.67
C GLY A 77 10.75 9.12 -3.10
N LYS A 78 11.22 8.15 -2.28
CA LYS A 78 12.46 7.40 -2.46
C LYS A 78 12.18 5.94 -2.85
N THR A 79 11.03 5.66 -3.44
CA THR A 79 10.65 4.33 -3.94
C THR A 79 10.64 4.33 -5.47
N GLU A 80 10.86 3.17 -6.10
CA GLU A 80 10.72 3.05 -7.56
C GLU A 80 9.23 3.04 -7.94
N PHE A 81 8.43 2.38 -7.12
CA PHE A 81 6.97 2.39 -7.14
C PHE A 81 6.43 2.67 -5.76
N ASP A 82 5.39 3.48 -5.68
CA ASP A 82 4.79 3.86 -4.40
C ASP A 82 4.07 2.67 -3.75
N PRO A 83 4.32 2.40 -2.45
CA PRO A 83 3.64 1.33 -1.76
C PRO A 83 2.16 1.65 -1.63
N THR A 84 1.29 0.64 -1.77
CA THR A 84 -0.16 0.84 -1.84
C THR A 84 -0.86 0.40 -0.54
N ILE A 85 -2.18 0.53 -0.50
CA ILE A 85 -3.00 -0.08 0.57
C ILE A 85 -2.79 -1.61 0.67
N ARG A 86 -2.32 -2.26 -0.41
CA ARG A 86 -2.04 -3.70 -0.41
C ARG A 86 -0.87 -4.04 0.52
N GLY A 87 0.19 -3.23 0.57
CA GLY A 87 1.28 -3.37 1.53
C GLY A 87 0.80 -3.36 2.97
N SER A 88 -0.03 -2.36 3.33
CA SER A 88 -0.66 -2.27 4.66
C SER A 88 -1.45 -3.52 5.02
N ILE A 89 -2.33 -3.98 4.10
CA ILE A 89 -3.15 -5.18 4.31
C ILE A 89 -2.28 -6.42 4.46
N MET A 90 -1.23 -6.57 3.65
CA MET A 90 -0.36 -7.74 3.66
C MET A 90 0.44 -7.82 4.97
N ILE A 91 1.02 -6.71 5.42
CA ILE A 91 1.72 -6.63 6.72
C ILE A 91 0.76 -7.00 7.85
N ALA A 92 -0.42 -6.37 7.88
CA ALA A 92 -1.40 -6.56 8.95
C ALA A 92 -1.94 -8.00 9.00
N LYS A 93 -2.25 -8.60 7.84
CA LYS A 93 -2.68 -10.01 7.76
C LYS A 93 -1.58 -10.98 8.15
N THR A 94 -0.32 -10.70 7.80
CA THR A 94 0.81 -11.56 8.17
C THR A 94 0.99 -11.58 9.68
N LEU A 95 0.92 -10.41 10.34
CA LEU A 95 0.96 -10.32 11.81
C LEU A 95 -0.20 -11.06 12.47
N ALA A 96 -1.43 -10.88 11.96
CA ALA A 96 -2.60 -11.57 12.46
C ALA A 96 -2.48 -13.11 12.32
N THR A 97 -1.95 -13.57 11.19
CA THR A 97 -1.71 -15.01 10.94
C THR A 97 -0.67 -15.60 11.89
N LEU A 98 0.36 -14.83 12.22
CA LEU A 98 1.40 -15.21 13.18
C LEU A 98 0.99 -14.97 14.65
N ASN A 99 -0.25 -14.51 14.89
CA ASN A 99 -0.75 -14.14 16.22
C ASN A 99 0.17 -13.17 16.98
N THR A 100 0.83 -12.27 16.25
CA THR A 100 1.74 -11.26 16.80
C THR A 100 1.28 -9.85 16.46
N THR A 101 1.92 -8.86 17.06
CA THR A 101 1.64 -7.44 16.86
C THR A 101 2.97 -6.68 16.72
N PRO A 102 2.95 -5.45 16.19
CA PRO A 102 4.14 -4.61 16.09
C PRO A 102 4.87 -4.46 17.44
N SER A 103 4.11 -4.37 18.54
CA SER A 103 4.63 -4.23 19.90
C SER A 103 5.09 -5.54 20.54
N LYS A 104 4.47 -6.69 20.23
CA LYS A 104 4.84 -8.00 20.79
C LYS A 104 6.12 -8.58 20.21
N SER A 105 6.43 -8.29 18.94
CA SER A 105 7.60 -8.85 18.28
C SER A 105 8.19 -7.87 17.28
N LYS A 106 8.94 -6.89 17.79
CA LYS A 106 9.56 -5.82 16.99
C LYS A 106 10.41 -6.35 15.84
N GLU A 107 11.24 -7.36 16.08
CA GLU A 107 12.11 -7.93 15.05
C GLU A 107 11.34 -8.67 13.95
N VAL A 108 10.31 -9.42 14.31
CA VAL A 108 9.43 -10.10 13.35
C VAL A 108 8.67 -9.06 12.53
N PHE A 109 8.11 -8.04 13.19
CA PHE A 109 7.42 -6.94 12.53
C PHE A 109 8.32 -6.19 11.55
N ARG A 110 9.52 -5.82 11.97
CA ARG A 110 10.53 -5.17 11.11
C ARG A 110 10.81 -5.99 9.87
N LYS A 111 11.05 -7.30 10.04
CA LYS A 111 11.33 -8.19 8.93
C LYS A 111 10.16 -8.28 7.95
N ILE A 112 8.93 -8.42 8.46
CA ILE A 112 7.71 -8.44 7.63
C ILE A 112 7.57 -7.13 6.84
N CYS A 113 7.76 -5.98 7.48
CA CYS A 113 7.70 -4.68 6.79
C CYS A 113 8.76 -4.58 5.70
N GLN A 114 10.01 -4.94 5.99
CA GLN A 114 11.09 -4.90 5.02
C GLN A 114 10.82 -5.85 3.84
N ASP A 115 10.46 -7.11 4.10
CA ASP A 115 10.23 -8.11 3.04
C ASP A 115 9.09 -7.68 2.11
N ILE A 116 7.97 -7.21 2.67
CA ILE A 116 6.80 -6.80 1.88
C ILE A 116 7.08 -5.50 1.12
N LEU A 117 7.58 -4.47 1.80
CA LEU A 117 7.72 -3.15 1.19
C LEU A 117 8.87 -3.09 0.19
N THR A 118 9.97 -3.81 0.40
CA THR A 118 11.03 -3.91 -0.62
C THR A 118 10.58 -4.65 -1.87
N SER A 119 9.70 -5.64 -1.73
CA SER A 119 9.13 -6.37 -2.86
C SER A 119 8.05 -5.57 -3.59
N GLU A 120 7.22 -4.81 -2.88
CA GLU A 120 6.14 -4.02 -3.49
C GLU A 120 6.69 -2.81 -4.24
N THR A 121 7.75 -2.19 -3.72
CA THR A 121 8.29 -0.93 -4.22
C THR A 121 9.39 -1.08 -5.27
N SER A 122 9.67 -2.31 -5.75
CA SER A 122 10.67 -2.56 -6.81
C SER A 122 10.23 -3.65 -7.78
N ARG A 123 10.37 -3.39 -9.09
CA ARG A 123 10.10 -4.37 -10.15
C ARG A 123 11.32 -5.21 -10.53
N ILE A 124 12.51 -4.62 -10.48
CA ILE A 124 13.75 -5.22 -11.03
C ILE A 124 14.60 -5.87 -9.92
N GLY A 125 14.25 -5.66 -8.65
CA GLY A 125 14.98 -6.25 -7.52
C GLY A 125 16.42 -5.74 -7.39
N SER A 126 16.66 -4.48 -7.77
CA SER A 126 17.98 -3.85 -7.60
C SER A 126 18.36 -3.86 -6.12
N LYS A 127 19.49 -4.53 -5.80
CA LYS A 127 20.00 -4.64 -4.42
C LYS A 127 20.15 -3.28 -3.75
N THR A 128 20.58 -2.26 -4.51
CA THR A 128 20.75 -0.89 -4.00
C THR A 128 19.41 -0.24 -3.63
N ASN A 129 18.36 -0.45 -4.44
CA ASN A 129 17.03 0.05 -4.12
C ASN A 129 16.44 -0.65 -2.90
N GLN A 130 16.60 -1.96 -2.81
CA GLN A 130 16.13 -2.74 -1.66
C GLN A 130 16.79 -2.27 -0.36
N GLU A 131 18.11 -2.06 -0.37
CA GLU A 131 18.82 -1.59 0.82
C GLU A 131 18.35 -0.21 1.26
N ARG A 132 18.17 0.71 0.31
CA ARG A 132 17.62 2.04 0.59
C ARG A 132 16.23 1.97 1.22
N VAL A 133 15.33 1.15 0.69
CA VAL A 133 13.98 0.98 1.23
C VAL A 133 14.04 0.39 2.64
N LYS A 134 14.91 -0.60 2.90
CA LYS A 134 15.09 -1.17 4.25
C LYS A 134 15.50 -0.14 5.29
N ILE A 135 16.43 0.75 4.93
CA ILE A 135 16.90 1.83 5.82
C ILE A 135 15.74 2.76 6.16
N ILE A 136 15.00 3.23 5.15
CA ILE A 136 13.85 4.15 5.36
C ILE A 136 12.77 3.47 6.22
N VAL A 137 12.45 2.21 5.94
CA VAL A 137 11.48 1.44 6.72
C VAL A 137 11.92 1.30 8.18
N ASP A 138 13.21 1.07 8.43
CA ASP A 138 13.73 0.95 9.79
C ASP A 138 13.64 2.28 10.56
N GLU A 139 14.02 3.39 9.92
CA GLU A 139 13.88 4.74 10.47
C GLU A 139 12.42 5.05 10.85
N LEU A 140 11.47 4.73 9.95
CA LEU A 140 10.04 4.92 10.19
C LEU A 140 9.54 4.03 11.34
N ILE A 141 9.99 2.78 11.43
CA ILE A 141 9.63 1.88 12.54
C ILE A 141 10.13 2.46 13.86
N GLU A 142 11.38 2.93 13.93
CA GLU A 142 11.90 3.52 15.16
C GLU A 142 11.13 4.78 15.57
N GLN A 143 10.84 5.68 14.61
CA GLN A 143 10.06 6.89 14.86
C GLN A 143 8.66 6.58 15.43
N TYR A 144 7.93 5.65 14.81
CA TYR A 144 6.56 5.34 15.22
C TYR A 144 6.46 4.44 16.45
N MET A 145 7.53 3.70 16.79
CA MET A 145 7.59 2.93 18.03
C MET A 145 7.98 3.78 19.25
N ILE A 146 8.85 4.78 19.07
CA ILE A 146 9.26 5.70 20.14
C ILE A 146 8.11 6.64 20.53
N SER A 147 7.38 7.17 19.55
CA SER A 147 6.23 8.05 19.80
C SER A 147 5.14 7.38 20.66
N GLN A 148 4.93 6.07 20.50
CA GLN A 148 4.01 5.29 21.33
C GLN A 148 4.47 5.13 22.79
N LYS A 149 5.79 5.05 23.05
CA LYS A 149 6.32 4.98 24.42
C LYS A 149 6.15 6.30 25.18
N ASN A 150 6.32 7.43 24.50
CA ASN A 150 6.23 8.75 25.13
C ASN A 150 4.78 9.13 25.51
N VAL A 151 3.78 8.66 24.76
CA VAL A 151 2.35 8.83 25.10
C VAL A 151 1.94 8.00 26.33
N LEU A 152 2.56 6.83 26.53
CA LEU A 152 2.32 6.00 27.72
C LEU A 152 2.93 6.58 29.01
N LEU A 153 4.00 7.39 28.90
CA LEU A 153 4.68 8.03 30.03
C LEU A 153 4.06 9.37 30.45
N THR A 154 3.21 9.97 29.63
CA THR A 154 2.53 11.25 29.91
C THR A 154 1.16 11.08 30.56
N HIS A 155 0.70 9.84 30.76
CA HIS A 155 -0.56 9.48 31.42
C HIS A 155 -0.36 8.65 32.70
N GLN A 156 0.85 8.65 33.27
CA GLN A 156 1.12 8.23 34.66
C GLN A 156 1.42 9.46 35.51
#